data_AF-A0A1F3BQC2-F1
#
_entry.id   AF-A0A1F3BQC2-F1
#
_cell.length_a   1.000
_cell.length_b   1.000
_cell.length_c   1.000
_cell.angle_alpha   90.00
_cell.angle_beta   90.00
_cell.angle_gamma   90.00
#
_symmetry.space_group_name_H-M   'P 1'
#
loop_
_entity.id
_entity.type
_entity.pdbx_description
1 polymer ?
#
loop_
_entity_poly.entity_id
_entity_poly.type
_entity_poly.pdbx_seq_one_letter_code
_entity_poly.pdbx_strand_id
1 'polypeptide(L)'
;MMSETGAAACDIVQLCDVKTLDSVNSLKLVDLARAGVTGELVCSCERRGARIYLQAGRVAWASDCRFHRAFTSHLKQHARLDPPAIEAVVAECRATKRPIGEMLVERKLATEEQVRAALRHQIEFALHIGECQGEGRTAFIPHSYGAYDVRFTFEASELLSEQGTALSELPPRVLAWPHPRSQGCGSPARSAAR
;
A
#
# COMPACT_ATOMS: atom_id res chain seq x y z
N MET A 1 -0.29 13.09 -41.71
CA MET A 1 -0.66 11.92 -40.88
C MET A 1 -0.65 12.38 -39.43
N MET A 2 -1.80 12.82 -38.94
CA MET A 2 -1.96 13.21 -37.54
C MET A 2 -2.32 11.95 -36.76
N SER A 3 -1.44 11.54 -35.83
CA SER A 3 -1.78 10.46 -34.91
C SER A 3 -2.66 11.05 -33.82
N GLU A 4 -3.95 10.72 -33.85
CA GLU A 4 -4.88 10.97 -32.76
C GLU A 4 -4.47 10.13 -31.55
N THR A 5 -3.81 10.76 -30.59
CA THR A 5 -3.61 10.20 -29.26
C THR A 5 -4.95 10.28 -28.54
N GLY A 6 -5.79 9.25 -28.70
CA GLY A 6 -7.04 9.12 -27.97
C GLY A 6 -6.76 9.13 -26.47
N ALA A 7 -7.22 10.17 -25.78
CA ALA A 7 -7.25 10.20 -24.33
C ALA A 7 -8.16 9.07 -23.86
N ALA A 8 -7.57 7.96 -23.40
CA ALA A 8 -8.33 6.89 -22.76
C ALA A 8 -9.05 7.49 -21.55
N ALA A 9 -10.38 7.49 -21.60
CA ALA A 9 -11.21 7.83 -20.46
C ALA A 9 -10.77 6.92 -19.30
N CYS A 10 -10.22 7.54 -18.25
CA CYS A 10 -9.76 6.83 -17.07
C CYS A 10 -11.01 6.56 -16.21
N ASP A 11 -11.76 5.53 -16.59
CA ASP A 11 -12.98 5.13 -15.89
C ASP A 11 -12.58 4.56 -14.52
N ILE A 12 -12.80 5.34 -13.47
CA ILE A 12 -12.69 4.86 -12.09
C ILE A 12 -13.79 3.83 -11.88
N VAL A 13 -13.42 2.58 -11.62
CA VAL A 13 -14.37 1.51 -11.38
C VAL A 13 -14.65 1.46 -9.88
N GLN A 14 -15.80 2.01 -9.46
CA GLN A 14 -16.30 1.82 -8.09
C GLN A 14 -16.81 0.39 -7.95
N LEU A 15 -16.24 -0.36 -7.00
CA LEU A 15 -16.44 -1.82 -6.96
C LEU A 15 -17.62 -2.26 -6.08
N CYS A 16 -17.95 -1.52 -5.02
CA CYS A 16 -19.22 -1.54 -4.25
C CYS A 16 -19.03 -0.97 -2.83
N ASP A 17 -20.14 -0.66 -2.14
CA ASP A 17 -20.21 -0.49 -0.69
C ASP A 17 -20.32 -1.86 -0.02
N VAL A 18 -19.57 -2.09 1.07
CA VAL A 18 -19.52 -3.38 1.79
C VAL A 18 -19.72 -3.19 3.29
N LYS A 19 -20.49 -4.09 3.92
CA LYS A 19 -20.74 -4.08 5.37
C LYS A 19 -19.56 -4.62 6.21
N THR A 20 -18.71 -5.45 5.60
CA THR A 20 -17.53 -6.05 6.21
C THR A 20 -16.46 -6.22 5.14
N LEU A 21 -15.26 -5.68 5.39
CA LEU A 21 -14.19 -5.56 4.39
C LEU A 21 -13.34 -6.84 4.24
N ASP A 22 -13.30 -7.72 5.25
CA ASP A 22 -12.38 -8.88 5.29
C ASP A 22 -12.50 -9.84 4.10
N SER A 23 -13.67 -10.43 3.87
CA SER A 23 -13.84 -11.43 2.80
C SER A 23 -13.89 -10.79 1.41
N VAL A 24 -14.36 -9.55 1.31
CA VAL A 24 -14.60 -8.89 0.03
C VAL A 24 -13.29 -8.33 -0.56
N ASN A 25 -12.37 -7.87 0.28
CA ASN A 25 -11.08 -7.35 -0.19
C ASN A 25 -10.18 -8.46 -0.73
N SER A 26 -10.15 -9.62 -0.06
CA SER A 26 -9.34 -10.76 -0.49
C SER A 26 -9.82 -11.33 -1.82
N LEU A 27 -11.14 -11.52 -2.00
CA LEU A 27 -11.70 -12.00 -3.26
C LEU A 27 -11.46 -11.01 -4.41
N LYS A 28 -11.71 -9.71 -4.19
CA LYS A 28 -11.48 -8.68 -5.21
C LYS A 28 -10.03 -8.59 -5.62
N LEU A 29 -9.09 -8.69 -4.67
CA LEU A 29 -7.67 -8.69 -4.97
C LEU A 29 -7.30 -9.89 -5.86
N VAL A 30 -7.79 -11.09 -5.55
CA VAL A 30 -7.56 -12.28 -6.38
C VAL A 30 -8.16 -12.13 -7.77
N ASP A 31 -9.36 -11.58 -7.89
CA ASP A 31 -10.01 -11.39 -9.19
C ASP A 31 -9.26 -10.38 -10.07
N LEU A 32 -8.85 -9.25 -9.50
CA LEU A 32 -8.00 -8.27 -10.19
C LEU A 32 -6.65 -8.88 -10.59
N ALA A 33 -6.02 -9.63 -9.68
CA ALA A 33 -4.77 -10.33 -9.96
C ALA A 33 -4.90 -11.31 -11.14
N ARG A 34 -5.94 -12.14 -11.15
CA ARG A 34 -6.23 -13.09 -12.24
C ARG A 34 -6.53 -12.40 -13.56
N ALA A 35 -7.17 -11.24 -13.52
CA ALA A 35 -7.41 -10.42 -14.71
C ALA A 35 -6.13 -9.75 -15.24
N GLY A 36 -4.99 -9.88 -14.55
CA GLY A 36 -3.69 -9.37 -15.01
C GLY A 36 -3.64 -7.84 -15.05
N VAL A 37 -4.47 -7.15 -14.27
CA VAL A 37 -4.60 -5.69 -14.36
C VAL A 37 -3.40 -4.97 -13.74
N THR A 38 -3.17 -3.75 -14.22
CA THR A 38 -2.22 -2.79 -13.64
C THR A 38 -2.99 -1.58 -13.14
N GLY A 39 -2.80 -1.22 -11.87
CA GLY A 39 -3.52 -0.12 -11.23
C GLY A 39 -3.58 -0.28 -9.72
N GLU A 40 -4.34 0.58 -9.07
CA GLU A 40 -4.42 0.63 -7.62
C GLU A 40 -5.82 0.25 -7.13
N LEU A 41 -5.86 -0.75 -6.26
CA LEU A 41 -7.03 -1.05 -5.44
C LEU A 41 -6.99 -0.16 -4.20
N VAL A 42 -7.96 0.72 -4.08
CA VAL A 42 -8.15 1.61 -2.93
C VAL A 42 -9.27 1.05 -2.06
N CYS A 43 -8.95 0.83 -0.79
CA CYS A 43 -9.90 0.42 0.23
C CYS A 43 -10.00 1.52 1.29
N SER A 44 -11.21 1.88 1.70
CA SER A 44 -11.42 2.83 2.79
C SER A 44 -12.57 2.40 3.70
N CYS A 45 -12.43 2.66 5.00
CA CYS A 45 -13.49 2.63 6.00
C CYS A 45 -13.42 3.94 6.80
N GLU A 46 -14.36 4.19 7.72
CA GLU A 46 -14.43 5.45 8.49
C GLU A 46 -13.10 5.89 9.11
N ARG A 47 -12.24 4.96 9.54
CA ARG A 47 -11.01 5.25 10.30
C ARG A 47 -9.72 4.64 9.73
N ARG A 48 -9.78 4.01 8.57
CA ARG A 48 -8.62 3.41 7.89
C ARG A 48 -8.74 3.54 6.38
N GLY A 49 -7.60 3.58 5.73
CA GLY A 49 -7.48 3.52 4.28
C GLY A 49 -6.26 2.70 3.90
N ALA A 50 -6.41 1.89 2.87
CA ALA A 50 -5.34 1.11 2.29
C ALA A 50 -5.33 1.30 0.78
N ARG A 51 -4.13 1.26 0.21
CA ARG A 51 -3.90 1.32 -1.24
C ARG A 51 -3.01 0.16 -1.59
N ILE A 52 -3.40 -0.65 -2.56
CA ILE A 52 -2.66 -1.83 -3.01
C ILE A 52 -2.43 -1.65 -4.50
N TYR A 53 -1.17 -1.60 -4.91
CA TYR A 53 -0.84 -1.45 -6.33
C TYR A 53 -0.53 -2.81 -6.95
N LEU A 54 -1.23 -3.09 -8.05
CA LEU A 54 -1.03 -4.26 -8.90
C LEU A 54 -0.28 -3.85 -10.17
N GLN A 55 0.67 -4.67 -10.58
CA GLN A 55 1.37 -4.58 -11.85
C GLN A 55 1.26 -5.93 -12.56
N ALA A 56 0.56 -5.95 -13.70
CA ALA A 56 0.28 -7.16 -14.46
C ALA A 56 -0.28 -8.30 -13.58
N GLY A 57 -1.20 -7.95 -12.68
CA GLY A 57 -1.83 -8.87 -11.74
C GLY A 57 -1.02 -9.20 -10.47
N ARG A 58 0.23 -8.75 -10.37
CA ARG A 58 1.09 -8.99 -9.19
C ARG A 58 1.07 -7.80 -8.25
N VAL A 59 1.03 -8.03 -6.94
CA VAL A 59 1.09 -6.97 -5.93
C VAL A 59 2.53 -6.46 -5.82
N ALA A 60 2.77 -5.20 -6.13
CA ALA A 60 4.12 -4.61 -6.03
C ALA A 60 4.34 -3.86 -4.71
N TRP A 61 3.30 -3.21 -4.18
CA TRP A 61 3.34 -2.58 -2.87
C TRP A 61 1.91 -2.38 -2.34
N ALA A 62 1.81 -2.15 -1.04
CA ALA A 62 0.60 -1.63 -0.44
C ALA A 62 0.93 -0.65 0.69
N SER A 63 -0.02 0.19 1.05
CA SER A 63 0.14 1.16 2.14
C SER A 63 -1.14 1.24 2.96
N ASP A 64 -1.01 1.23 4.28
CA ASP A 64 -2.08 1.52 5.24
C ASP A 64 -1.79 2.91 5.85
N CYS A 65 -2.83 3.75 5.98
CA CYS A 65 -2.68 5.09 6.53
C CYS A 65 -2.11 5.14 7.96
N ARG A 66 -2.34 4.11 8.78
CA ARG A 66 -1.79 3.95 10.14
C ARG A 66 -0.35 3.45 10.13
N PHE A 67 0.00 2.59 9.16
CA PHE A 67 1.30 1.93 9.08
C PHE A 67 2.15 2.40 7.89
N HIS A 68 2.10 3.70 7.58
CA HIS A 68 2.83 4.31 6.47
C HIS A 68 4.36 4.14 6.52
N ARG A 69 4.92 3.71 7.66
CA ARG A 69 6.35 3.42 7.85
C ARG A 69 6.67 1.94 8.04
N ALA A 70 5.72 1.02 7.87
CA ALA A 70 5.94 -0.41 8.12
C ALA A 70 7.18 -0.95 7.39
N PHE A 71 7.34 -0.60 6.11
CA PHE A 71 8.50 -0.98 5.30
C PHE A 71 9.83 -0.51 5.91
N THR A 72 9.97 0.79 6.17
CA THR A 72 11.22 1.35 6.70
C THR A 72 11.48 0.94 8.14
N SER A 73 10.44 0.77 8.96
CA SER A 73 10.55 0.23 10.32
C SER A 73 11.07 -1.22 10.30
N HIS A 74 10.54 -2.07 9.41
CA HIS A 74 10.97 -3.45 9.28
C HIS A 74 12.45 -3.54 8.88
N LEU A 75 12.88 -2.73 7.89
CA LEU A 75 14.28 -2.67 7.49
C LEU A 75 15.21 -2.19 8.62
N LYS A 76 14.80 -1.16 9.38
CA LYS A 76 15.58 -0.68 10.54
C LYS A 76 15.77 -1.80 11.57
N GLN A 77 14.73 -2.57 11.84
CA GLN A 77 14.75 -3.64 12.84
C GLN A 77 15.54 -4.88 12.38
N HIS A 78 15.36 -5.33 11.13
CA HIS A 78 15.86 -6.63 10.68
C HIS A 78 17.10 -6.54 9.79
N ALA A 79 17.30 -5.43 9.07
CA ALA A 79 18.47 -5.21 8.22
C ALA A 79 19.54 -4.31 8.86
N ARG A 80 19.30 -3.82 10.09
CA ARG A 80 20.22 -2.95 10.86
C ARG A 80 20.71 -1.73 10.07
N LEU A 81 19.84 -1.18 9.22
CA LEU A 81 20.17 -0.04 8.40
C LEU A 81 20.26 1.23 9.23
N ASP A 82 21.26 2.05 8.92
CA ASP A 82 21.44 3.36 9.53
C ASP A 82 20.24 4.27 9.18
N PRO A 83 19.51 4.84 10.16
CA PRO A 83 18.31 5.62 9.89
C PRO A 83 18.55 6.82 8.94
N PRO A 84 19.60 7.65 9.11
CA PRO A 84 19.93 8.71 8.15
C PRO A 84 20.10 8.22 6.71
N ALA A 85 20.73 7.07 6.49
CA ALA A 85 20.90 6.51 5.15
C ALA A 85 19.56 6.14 4.50
N ILE A 86 18.62 5.54 5.26
CA ILE A 86 17.28 5.24 4.75
C ILE A 86 16.53 6.53 4.41
N GLU A 87 16.55 7.53 5.29
CA GLU A 87 15.82 8.79 5.05
C GLU A 87 16.37 9.52 3.81
N ALA A 88 17.69 9.47 3.58
CA ALA A 88 18.30 10.01 2.36
C ALA A 88 17.80 9.30 1.09
N VAL A 89 17.72 7.97 1.10
CA VAL A 89 17.15 7.19 -0.01
C VAL A 89 15.66 7.49 -0.21
N VAL A 90 14.88 7.61 0.86
CA VAL A 90 13.46 7.99 0.79
C VAL A 90 13.29 9.37 0.13
N ALA A 91 14.09 10.36 0.55
CA ALA A 91 14.05 11.70 0.00
C ALA A 91 14.35 11.71 -1.50
N GLU A 92 15.36 10.95 -1.91
CA GLU A 92 15.72 10.82 -3.32
C GLU A 92 14.68 10.07 -4.15
N CYS A 93 14.11 8.98 -3.63
CA CYS A 93 13.04 8.25 -4.30
C CYS A 93 11.82 9.14 -4.54
N ARG A 94 11.50 10.04 -3.59
CA ARG A 94 10.43 11.04 -3.77
C ARG A 94 10.76 12.04 -4.87
N ALA A 95 12.00 12.51 -4.95
CA ALA A 95 12.43 13.46 -5.96
C ALA A 95 12.47 12.83 -7.36
N THR A 96 12.90 11.58 -7.45
CA THR A 96 13.15 10.87 -8.72
C THR A 96 12.00 9.95 -9.15
N LYS A 97 10.99 9.77 -8.29
CA LYS A 97 9.89 8.81 -8.47
C LYS A 97 10.35 7.37 -8.73
N ARG A 98 11.51 6.99 -8.17
CA ARG A 98 12.06 5.63 -8.28
C ARG A 98 11.53 4.72 -7.16
N PRO A 99 11.37 3.41 -7.41
CA PRO A 99 11.03 2.44 -6.36
C PRO A 99 12.10 2.36 -5.28
N ILE A 100 11.69 2.52 -4.01
CA ILE A 100 12.63 2.53 -2.88
C ILE A 100 13.36 1.21 -2.70
N GLY A 101 12.69 0.08 -2.91
CA GLY A 101 13.30 -1.25 -2.77
C GLY A 101 14.47 -1.46 -3.71
N GLU A 102 14.29 -1.11 -4.99
CA GLU A 102 15.34 -1.19 -6.02
C GLU A 102 16.54 -0.30 -5.67
N MET A 103 16.28 0.94 -5.22
CA MET A 103 17.34 1.88 -4.86
C MET A 103 18.16 1.41 -3.65
N LEU A 104 17.53 0.76 -2.66
CA LEU A 104 18.22 0.20 -1.50
C LEU A 104 19.18 -0.94 -1.90
N VAL A 105 18.76 -1.81 -2.82
CA VAL A 105 19.60 -2.90 -3.32
C VAL A 105 20.73 -2.37 -4.21
N GLU A 106 20.42 -1.45 -5.13
CA GLU A 106 21.41 -0.82 -6.01
C GLU A 106 22.56 -0.17 -5.22
N ARG A 107 22.22 0.48 -4.09
CA ARG A 107 23.18 1.13 -3.19
C ARG A 107 23.85 0.17 -2.20
N LYS A 108 23.54 -1.12 -2.26
CA LYS A 108 24.03 -2.15 -1.32
C LYS A 108 23.72 -1.81 0.13
N LEU A 109 22.62 -1.09 0.36
CA LEU A 109 22.15 -0.79 1.70
C LEU A 109 21.38 -1.99 2.26
N ALA A 110 20.56 -2.66 1.45
CA ALA A 110 19.85 -3.87 1.82
C ALA A 110 20.04 -4.97 0.77
N THR A 111 19.88 -6.23 1.17
CA THR A 111 19.80 -7.35 0.22
C THR A 111 18.41 -7.43 -0.42
N GLU A 112 18.30 -8.16 -1.53
CA GLU A 112 17.02 -8.40 -2.20
C GLU A 112 16.01 -9.07 -1.25
N GLU A 113 16.47 -10.04 -0.47
CA GLU A 113 15.65 -10.81 0.48
C GLU A 113 15.12 -9.91 1.59
N GLN A 114 15.95 -8.99 2.12
CA GLN A 114 15.54 -8.03 3.14
C GLN A 114 14.47 -7.06 2.61
N VAL A 115 14.64 -6.58 1.38
CA VAL A 115 13.64 -5.72 0.73
C VAL A 115 12.35 -6.48 0.46
N ARG A 116 12.43 -7.70 -0.07
CA ARG A 116 11.25 -8.56 -0.29
C ARG A 116 10.51 -8.84 1.01
N ALA A 117 11.22 -9.17 2.09
CA ALA A 117 10.62 -9.40 3.41
C ALA A 117 9.91 -8.14 3.93
N ALA A 118 10.55 -6.97 3.83
CA ALA A 118 9.96 -5.71 4.26
C ALA A 118 8.73 -5.30 3.43
N LEU A 119 8.76 -5.52 2.11
CA LEU A 119 7.60 -5.28 1.23
C LEU A 119 6.44 -6.21 1.58
N ARG A 120 6.72 -7.51 1.73
CA ARG A 120 5.71 -8.50 2.12
C ARG A 120 5.05 -8.09 3.44
N HIS A 121 5.84 -7.76 4.45
CA HIS A 121 5.36 -7.32 5.75
C HIS A 121 4.48 -6.06 5.67
N GLN A 122 4.87 -5.08 4.85
CA GLN A 122 4.05 -3.89 4.61
C GLN A 122 2.72 -4.25 3.92
N ILE A 123 2.76 -5.15 2.93
CA ILE A 123 1.58 -5.60 2.20
C ILE A 123 0.61 -6.32 3.13
N GLU A 124 1.12 -7.24 3.95
CA GLU A 124 0.33 -7.92 4.97
C GLU A 124 -0.43 -6.92 5.84
N PHE A 125 0.24 -5.91 6.40
CA PHE A 125 -0.44 -4.89 7.21
C PHE A 125 -1.58 -4.18 6.47
N ALA A 126 -1.40 -3.87 5.19
CA ALA A 126 -2.43 -3.22 4.40
C ALA A 126 -3.61 -4.16 4.08
N LEU A 127 -3.35 -5.47 3.91
CA LEU A 127 -4.40 -6.45 3.69
C LEU A 127 -5.30 -6.65 4.93
N HIS A 128 -4.77 -6.43 6.14
CA HIS A 128 -5.55 -6.45 7.39
C HIS A 128 -6.48 -5.22 7.56
N ILE A 129 -6.63 -4.35 6.55
CA ILE A 129 -7.69 -3.32 6.58
C ILE A 129 -9.09 -3.94 6.63
N GLY A 130 -9.22 -5.20 6.18
CA GLY A 130 -10.45 -5.97 6.25
C GLY A 130 -11.08 -6.05 7.65
N GLU A 131 -10.23 -6.07 8.68
CA GLU A 131 -10.63 -6.15 10.09
C GLU A 131 -11.26 -4.83 10.61
N CYS A 132 -11.28 -3.78 9.77
CA CYS A 132 -11.97 -2.54 10.12
C CYS A 132 -13.47 -2.78 10.23
N GLN A 133 -14.01 -2.64 11.44
CA GLN A 133 -15.46 -2.63 11.66
C GLN A 133 -16.09 -1.39 11.01
N GLY A 134 -17.21 -1.58 10.33
CA GLY A 134 -18.01 -0.50 9.73
C GLY A 134 -18.16 -0.63 8.21
N GLU A 135 -18.88 0.33 7.63
CA GLU A 135 -19.05 0.41 6.18
C GLU A 135 -17.73 0.75 5.50
N GLY A 136 -17.42 -0.02 4.47
CA GLY A 136 -16.23 0.12 3.67
C GLY A 136 -16.55 0.42 2.21
N ARG A 137 -15.64 1.13 1.56
CA ARG A 137 -15.65 1.38 0.12
C ARG A 137 -14.40 0.82 -0.51
N THR A 138 -14.57 0.33 -1.73
CA THR A 138 -13.47 -0.15 -2.56
C THR A 138 -13.61 0.40 -3.97
N ALA A 139 -12.49 0.82 -4.55
CA ALA A 139 -12.41 1.28 -5.92
C ALA A 139 -11.12 0.78 -6.55
N PHE A 140 -11.17 0.44 -7.83
CA PHE A 140 -9.97 0.18 -8.61
C PHE A 140 -9.72 1.35 -9.56
N ILE A 141 -8.50 1.86 -9.56
CA ILE A 141 -8.07 2.99 -10.37
C ILE A 141 -6.99 2.46 -11.32
N PRO A 142 -7.31 2.29 -12.62
CA PRO A 142 -6.30 1.92 -13.62
C PRO A 142 -5.28 3.04 -13.75
N HIS A 143 -4.01 2.76 -13.49
CA HIS A 143 -2.89 3.61 -13.86
C HIS A 143 -1.59 2.83 -13.80
N SER A 144 -0.60 3.26 -14.59
CA SER A 144 0.73 2.68 -14.57
C SER A 144 1.68 3.62 -13.83
N TYR A 145 2.38 3.11 -12.84
CA TYR A 145 3.68 3.68 -12.47
C TYR A 145 4.76 3.16 -13.43
N GLY A 146 6.02 3.59 -13.24
CA GLY A 146 7.14 2.91 -13.86
C GLY A 146 7.11 1.42 -13.52
N ALA A 147 7.61 0.58 -14.44
CA ALA A 147 7.62 -0.87 -14.23
C ALA A 147 8.51 -1.20 -13.02
N TYR A 148 7.90 -1.75 -11.97
CA TYR A 148 8.60 -2.37 -10.85
C TYR A 148 9.30 -3.63 -11.33
N ASP A 149 10.49 -3.91 -10.81
CA ASP A 149 11.14 -5.20 -11.04
C ASP A 149 10.26 -6.34 -10.47
N VAL A 150 10.04 -7.38 -11.28
CA VAL A 150 9.22 -8.54 -10.90
C VAL A 150 9.71 -9.21 -9.61
N ARG A 151 11.01 -9.12 -9.31
CA ARG A 151 11.63 -9.60 -8.08
C ARG A 151 11.17 -8.86 -6.82
N PHE A 152 10.46 -7.74 -6.95
CA PHE A 152 9.85 -7.01 -5.82
C PHE A 152 8.31 -7.06 -5.88
N THR A 153 7.75 -8.03 -6.60
CA THR A 153 6.31 -8.23 -6.69
C THR A 153 5.90 -9.61 -6.17
N PHE A 154 4.63 -9.75 -5.82
CA PHE A 154 4.06 -10.92 -5.17
C PHE A 154 2.78 -11.38 -5.87
N GLU A 155 2.53 -12.68 -5.90
CA GLU A 155 1.24 -13.25 -6.29
C GLU A 155 0.17 -12.91 -5.23
N ALA A 156 -1.07 -12.66 -5.65
CA ALA A 156 -2.13 -12.45 -4.67
C ALA A 156 -2.37 -13.70 -3.79
N SER A 157 -2.24 -14.90 -4.37
CA SER A 157 -2.44 -16.16 -3.64
C SER A 157 -1.35 -16.46 -2.60
N GLU A 158 -0.08 -16.06 -2.83
CA GLU A 158 0.97 -16.25 -1.82
C GLU A 158 0.70 -15.38 -0.59
N LEU A 159 0.26 -14.13 -0.80
CA LEU A 159 -0.01 -13.18 0.27
C LEU A 159 -1.20 -13.57 1.14
N LEU A 160 -2.21 -14.22 0.56
CA LEU A 160 -3.43 -14.62 1.27
C LEU A 160 -3.30 -15.99 1.97
N SER A 161 -2.43 -16.88 1.47
CA SER A 161 -2.28 -18.23 2.07
C SER A 161 -1.50 -18.20 3.39
N GLU A 162 -0.52 -17.29 3.52
CA GLU A 162 0.34 -17.20 4.71
C GLU A 162 -0.38 -16.58 5.92
N GLN A 163 -1.44 -15.80 5.71
CA GLN A 163 -2.27 -15.20 6.76
C GLN A 163 -2.96 -16.24 7.65
N GLY A 164 -3.28 -17.41 7.11
CA GLY A 164 -3.83 -18.52 7.91
C GLY A 164 -2.83 -19.13 8.90
N THR A 165 -1.53 -18.86 8.74
CA THR A 165 -0.46 -19.50 9.53
C THR A 165 0.19 -18.53 10.53
N ALA A 166 0.31 -17.24 10.18
CA ALA A 166 1.03 -16.24 10.99
C ALA A 166 0.26 -15.69 12.22
N LEU A 167 -1.04 -15.96 12.34
CA LEU A 167 -1.86 -15.49 13.48
C LEU A 167 -1.50 -16.13 14.84
N SER A 168 -0.59 -17.12 14.87
CA SER A 168 -0.12 -17.73 16.12
C SER A 168 1.07 -16.99 16.77
N GLU A 169 1.75 -16.06 16.08
CA GLU A 169 3.01 -15.46 16.56
C GLU A 169 2.98 -13.93 16.69
N LEU A 170 1.80 -13.30 16.66
CA LEU A 170 1.73 -11.88 17.00
C LEU A 170 2.07 -11.71 18.49
N PRO A 171 3.10 -10.91 18.85
CA PRO A 171 3.39 -10.62 20.24
C PRO A 171 2.17 -9.96 20.89
N PRO A 172 1.86 -10.31 22.16
CA PRO A 172 0.70 -9.75 22.84
C PRO A 172 0.86 -8.23 22.93
N ARG A 173 0.04 -7.53 22.14
CA ARG A 173 -0.35 -6.13 22.34
C ARG A 173 0.82 -5.16 22.56
N VAL A 174 1.31 -4.58 21.47
CA VAL A 174 1.73 -3.16 21.49
C VAL A 174 0.47 -2.31 21.66
N LEU A 175 -0.16 -2.39 22.84
CA LEU A 175 -1.08 -1.38 23.32
C LEU A 175 -0.26 -0.15 23.70
N ALA A 176 -0.78 1.02 23.35
CA ALA A 176 -0.21 2.34 23.57
C ALA A 176 0.88 2.78 22.58
N TRP A 177 0.54 2.82 21.30
CA TRP A 177 1.02 3.94 20.49
C TRP A 177 0.06 5.13 20.73
N PRO A 178 0.54 6.31 21.14
CA PRO A 178 -0.32 7.47 21.33
C PRO A 178 -1.01 7.79 20.01
N HIS A 179 -2.34 7.84 20.03
CA HIS A 179 -3.11 8.33 18.90
C HIS A 179 -2.57 9.71 18.51
N PRO A 180 -2.23 9.97 17.24
CA PRO A 180 -2.08 11.34 16.80
C PRO A 180 -3.42 12.03 17.07
N ARG A 181 -3.42 13.01 17.98
CA ARG A 181 -4.58 13.88 18.18
C ARG A 181 -4.99 14.35 16.79
N SER A 182 -6.22 14.03 16.42
CA SER A 182 -6.92 14.59 15.27
C SER A 182 -6.81 16.11 15.35
N GLN A 183 -5.79 16.70 14.72
CA GLN A 183 -5.83 18.10 14.37
C GLN A 183 -6.94 18.20 13.34
N GLY A 184 -8.10 18.68 13.80
CA GLY A 184 -9.21 18.98 12.94
C GLY A 184 -8.72 19.88 11.82
N CYS A 185 -8.95 19.47 10.57
CA CYS A 185 -8.97 20.41 9.45
C CYS A 185 -10.09 21.42 9.74
N GLY A 186 -9.74 22.49 10.45
CA GLY A 186 -10.62 23.64 10.62
C GLY A 186 -10.83 24.28 9.26
N SER A 187 -12.04 24.16 8.72
CA SER A 187 -12.48 25.00 7.61
C SER A 187 -12.48 26.46 8.08
N PRO A 188 -11.87 27.40 7.35
CA PRO A 188 -12.00 28.82 7.68
C PRO A 188 -13.44 29.26 7.42
N ALA A 189 -14.11 29.74 8.46
CA ALA A 189 -15.38 30.45 8.34
C ALA A 189 -15.16 31.72 7.49
N ARG A 190 -15.83 31.81 6.34
CA ARG A 190 -15.93 33.05 5.56
C ARG A 190 -16.83 34.00 6.33
N SER A 191 -16.26 35.02 6.95
CA SER A 191 -17.00 36.15 7.46
C SER A 191 -17.26 37.13 6.33
N ALA A 192 -18.51 37.28 5.93
CA ALA A 192 -18.97 38.35 5.06
C ALA A 192 -19.05 39.66 5.86
N ALA A 193 -18.37 40.71 5.39
CA ALA A 193 -18.57 42.07 5.86
C ALA A 193 -19.49 42.80 4.86
N ARG A 194 -20.47 43.51 5.40
CA ARG A 194 -21.34 44.48 4.73
C ARG A 194 -20.59 45.79 4.50
#